data_AF-A0A1Q7QNT6-F1
#
_entry.id   AF-A0A1Q7QNT6-F1
#
_cell.length_a   1.000
_cell.length_b   1.000
_cell.length_c   1.000
_cell.angle_alpha   90.00
_cell.angle_beta   90.00
_cell.angle_gamma   90.00
#
_symmetry.space_group_name_H-M   'P 1'
#
loop_
_entity.id
_entity.type
_entity.pdbx_description
1 polymer ?
#
loop_
_entity_poly.entity_id
_entity_poly.type
_entity_poly.pdbx_seq_one_letter_code
_entity_poly.pdbx_strand_id
1 'polypeptide(L)' 'MDNVQAACDNCGKELIAGAAYCERCGARTRRARRLVRLAIRVELVFFLAVVAMVAAFVWVYAFQK' A
#
# COMPACT_ATOMS: atom_id res chain seq x y z
N MET A 1 10.38 -0.27 15.13
CA MET A 1 9.25 -0.53 16.06
C MET A 1 7.99 -0.80 15.25
N ASP A 2 7.46 -2.01 15.30
CA ASP A 2 6.15 -2.31 14.71
C ASP A 2 5.07 -1.53 15.46
N ASN A 3 4.23 -0.80 14.72
CA ASN A 3 3.10 -0.07 15.31
C ASN A 3 2.02 -1.09 15.73
N VAL A 4 2.20 -1.68 16.91
CA VAL A 4 1.21 -2.56 17.55
C VAL A 4 0.03 -1.68 17.95
N GLN A 5 -1.11 -1.88 17.32
CA GLN A 5 -2.35 -1.22 17.73
C GLN A 5 -2.89 -1.95 18.95
N ALA A 6 -3.01 -1.25 20.07
CA ALA A 6 -3.63 -1.79 21.27
C ALA A 6 -5.16 -1.88 21.13
N ALA A 7 -5.81 -0.96 20.40
CA ALA A 7 -7.27 -0.90 20.29
C ALA A 7 -7.76 -0.69 18.85
N CYS A 8 -9.00 -1.13 18.60
CA CYS A 8 -9.62 -1.10 17.28
C CYS A 8 -10.18 0.29 16.99
N ASP A 9 -9.82 0.87 15.85
CA ASP A 9 -10.37 2.17 15.43
C ASP A 9 -11.88 2.17 15.18
N ASN A 10 -12.45 1.00 14.91
CA ASN A 10 -13.86 0.89 14.52
C ASN A 10 -14.78 0.59 15.71
N CYS A 11 -14.32 -0.23 16.66
CA CYS A 11 -15.16 -0.69 17.78
C CYS A 11 -14.54 -0.48 19.16
N GLY A 12 -13.32 0.05 19.24
CA GLY A 12 -12.62 0.33 20.49
C GLY A 12 -12.12 -0.89 21.28
N LYS A 13 -12.38 -2.13 20.81
CA LYS A 13 -11.93 -3.34 21.51
C LYS A 13 -10.40 -3.46 21.46
N GLU A 14 -9.83 -3.96 22.55
CA GLU A 14 -8.43 -4.39 22.62
C GLU A 14 -8.11 -5.39 21.51
N LEU A 15 -7.02 -5.18 20.77
CA LEU A 15 -6.52 -6.13 19.79
C LEU A 15 -5.37 -6.95 20.34
N ILE A 16 -5.35 -8.21 19.96
CA ILE A 16 -4.19 -9.07 20.11
C ILE A 16 -3.03 -8.52 19.26
N ALA A 17 -1.83 -8.54 19.84
CA ALA A 17 -0.62 -8.13 19.16
C ALA A 17 -0.43 -8.90 17.85
N GLY A 18 -0.36 -8.17 16.73
CA GLY A 18 -0.17 -8.77 15.40
C GLY A 18 -1.46 -9.19 14.68
N ALA A 19 -2.65 -9.02 15.28
CA ALA A 19 -3.91 -9.35 14.61
C ALA A 19 -4.09 -8.54 13.30
N ALA A 20 -4.41 -9.23 12.20
CA ALA A 20 -4.71 -8.61 10.91
C ALA A 20 -6.13 -8.06 10.82
N TYR A 21 -7.04 -8.63 11.62
CA TYR A 21 -8.46 -8.25 11.72
C TYR A 21 -8.86 -8.20 13.19
N CYS A 22 -9.82 -7.36 13.53
CA CYS A 22 -10.44 -7.36 14.86
C CYS A 22 -11.41 -8.52 14.99
N GLU A 23 -11.28 -9.31 16.07
CA GLU A 23 -12.13 -10.46 16.34
C GLU A 23 -13.58 -10.11 16.69
N ARG A 24 -13.87 -8.87 17.10
CA ARG A 24 -15.24 -8.44 17.44
C ARG A 24 -16.00 -7.85 16.27
N CYS A 25 -15.36 -7.00 15.46
CA CYS A 25 -16.04 -6.27 14.39
C CYS A 25 -15.61 -6.69 12.98
N GLY A 26 -14.63 -7.58 12.83
CA GLY A 26 -14.09 -8.02 11.54
C GLY A 26 -13.29 -6.94 10.80
N ALA A 27 -13.15 -5.73 11.35
CA ALA A 27 -12.45 -4.64 10.68
C ALA A 27 -10.95 -4.97 10.55
N ARG A 28 -10.42 -4.79 9.34
CA ARG A 28 -8.98 -4.94 9.06
C ARG A 28 -8.18 -3.88 9.82
N THR A 29 -7.10 -4.26 10.47
CA THR A 29 -6.32 -3.38 11.35
C THR A 29 -5.54 -2.33 10.56
N ARG A 30 -5.20 -1.21 11.22
CA ARG A 30 -4.47 -0.09 10.61
C ARG A 30 -3.14 -0.55 10.01
N ARG A 31 -2.42 -1.48 10.68
CA ARG A 31 -1.19 -2.14 10.18
C ARG A 31 -1.42 -2.84 8.85
N ALA A 32 -2.41 -3.73 8.77
CA ALA A 32 -2.73 -4.45 7.55
C ALA A 32 -3.15 -3.49 6.41
N ARG A 33 -3.96 -2.46 6.70
CA ARG A 33 -4.32 -1.44 5.69
C ARG A 33 -3.13 -0.61 5.22
N ARG A 34 -2.15 -0.34 6.08
CA ARG A 34 -0.97 0.44 5.73
C ARG A 34 -0.04 -0.35 4.80
N LEU A 35 0.17 -1.63 5.09
CA LEU A 35 0.98 -2.52 4.24
C LEU A 35 0.39 -2.64 2.84
N VAL A 36 -0.93 -2.88 2.73
CA VAL A 36 -1.61 -2.97 1.43
C VAL A 36 -1.48 -1.65 0.65
N ARG A 37 -1.70 -0.49 1.28
CA ARG A 37 -1.50 0.80 0.62
C ARG A 37 -0.07 1.03 0.17
N LEU A 38 0.92 0.58 0.96
CA LEU A 38 2.32 0.72 0.61
C LEU A 38 2.66 -0.15 -0.60
N ALA A 39 2.21 -1.41 -0.61
CA ALA A 39 2.40 -2.34 -1.72
C ALA A 39 1.81 -1.78 -3.03
N ILE A 40 0.53 -1.37 -3.00
CA ILE A 40 -0.14 -0.77 -4.16
C ILE A 40 0.61 0.48 -4.66
N ARG A 41 1.07 1.33 -3.74
CA ARG A 41 1.84 2.53 -4.11
C ARG A 41 3.16 2.18 -4.79
N VAL A 42 3.86 1.16 -4.30
CA VAL A 42 5.13 0.69 -4.89
C VAL A 42 4.89 0.11 -6.28
N GLU A 43 3.87 -0.74 -6.45
CA GLU A 43 3.51 -1.29 -7.76
C GLU A 43 3.15 -0.18 -8.75
N LEU A 44 2.29 0.78 -8.35
CA LEU A 44 1.94 1.93 -9.20
C LEU A 44 3.17 2.76 -9.61
N VAL A 45 4.09 3.02 -8.67
CA VAL A 45 5.33 3.74 -8.97
C VAL A 45 6.19 2.97 -9.98
N PHE A 46 6.30 1.65 -9.82
CA PHE A 46 7.02 0.80 -10.77
C PHE A 46 6.40 0.85 -12.16
N PHE A 47 5.08 0.68 -12.27
CA PHE A 47 4.39 0.77 -13.56
C PHE A 47 4.55 2.15 -14.21
N LEU A 48 4.40 3.24 -13.44
CA LEU A 48 4.62 4.60 -13.94
C LEU A 48 6.06 4.82 -14.43
N ALA A 49 7.05 4.29 -13.71
CA ALA A 49 8.45 4.37 -14.12
C ALA A 49 8.70 3.63 -15.45
N VAL A 50 8.12 2.44 -15.62
CA VAL A 50 8.21 1.68 -16.88
C VAL A 50 7.54 2.45 -18.02
N VAL A 51 6.33 2.98 -17.80
CA VAL A 51 5.61 3.78 -18.81
C VAL A 51 6.41 5.03 -19.19
N ALA A 52 6.96 5.74 -18.21
CA ALA A 52 7.79 6.92 -18.46
C ALA A 52 9.06 6.57 -19.25
N MET A 53 9.71 5.45 -18.93
CA MET A 53 10.86 4.95 -19.68
C MET A 53 10.49 4.68 -21.15
N VAL A 54 9.41 3.94 -21.40
CA VAL A 54 8.95 3.64 -22.77
C VAL A 54 8.56 4.92 -23.51
N ALA A 55 7.84 5.83 -22.87
CA ALA A 55 7.48 7.12 -23.47
C ALA A 55 8.72 7.94 -23.85
N ALA A 56 9.76 7.95 -23.00
CA ALA A 56 11.02 8.61 -23.31
C ALA A 56 11.70 8.01 -24.53
N PHE A 57 11.75 6.67 -24.66
CA PHE A 57 12.28 6.01 -25.85
C PHE A 57 11.48 6.37 -27.11
N VAL A 58 10.15 6.28 -27.05
CA VAL A 58 9.28 6.64 -28.18
C VAL A 58 9.48 8.10 -28.60
N TRP A 59 9.59 9.01 -27.63
CA TRP A 59 9.88 10.41 -27.88
C TRP A 59 11.22 10.60 -28.60
N VAL A 60 12.29 9.95 -28.12
CA VAL A 60 13.61 10.00 -28.76
C VAL A 60 13.54 9.48 -30.20
N TYR A 61 12.87 8.36 -30.46
CA TYR A 61 12.70 7.84 -31.81
C TYR A 61 11.89 8.78 -32.71
N ALA A 62 10.84 9.40 -32.19
CA ALA A 62 10.04 10.36 -32.93
C ALA A 62 10.82 11.63 -33.29
N PHE A 63 11.70 12.11 -32.40
CA PHE A 63 12.53 13.31 -32.63
C PHE A 63 13.80 13.06 -33.46
N GLN A 64 14.28 11.82 -33.54
CA GLN A 64 15.40 11.47 -34.42
C GLN A 64 14.99 11.32 -35.90
N LYS A 65 13.69 11.25 -36.19
CA LYS A 65 13.14 11.19 -37.54
C LYS A 65 13.04 12.59 -38.15
#